data_AF-A0A8J2JLB3-F1
#
_entry.id   AF-A0A8J2JLB3-F1
#
_cell.length_a   1.000
_cell.length_b   1.000
_cell.length_c   1.000
_cell.angle_alpha   90.00
_cell.angle_beta   90.00
_cell.angle_gamma   90.00
#
_symmetry.space_group_name_H-M   'P 1'
#
loop_
_entity.id
_entity.type
_entity.pdbx_description
1 polymer ?
#
loop_
_entity_poly.entity_id
_entity_poly.type
_entity_poly.pdbx_seq_one_letter_code
_entity_poly.pdbx_strand_id
1 'polypeptide(L)'
;MRVVKSLLHNQTLNLEKYLHDIIPSVDTCIVSKQLCVRPESDNHWGLRDFAARSMAQVCRNFTSSSNNIQTRMTRVFSKALMSNTADDMSLASV
;
A
#
# COMPACT_ATOMS: atom_id res chain seq x y z
N MET A 1 -5.12 -8.81 5.80
CA MET A 1 -3.79 -8.21 6.06
C MET A 1 -2.98 -8.82 7.21
N ARG A 2 -3.58 -9.37 8.28
CA ARG A 2 -2.81 -9.96 9.39
C ARG A 2 -1.86 -11.09 8.96
N VAL A 3 -2.25 -11.90 7.98
CA VAL A 3 -1.39 -12.96 7.41
C VAL A 3 -0.12 -12.39 6.77
N VAL A 4 -0.23 -11.33 5.96
CA VAL A 4 0.93 -10.65 5.36
C VAL A 4 1.88 -10.18 6.47
N LYS A 5 1.35 -9.58 7.53
CA LYS A 5 2.16 -9.19 8.69
C LYS A 5 2.88 -10.40 9.30
N SER A 6 2.20 -11.51 9.56
CA SER A 6 2.83 -12.72 10.12
C SER A 6 3.92 -13.28 9.21
N LEU A 7 3.71 -13.29 7.89
CA LEU A 7 4.73 -13.70 6.92
C LEU A 7 5.97 -12.80 7.02
N LEU A 8 5.79 -11.47 7.03
CA LEU A 8 6.90 -10.51 7.10
C LEU A 8 7.74 -10.60 8.40
N HIS A 9 7.22 -11.20 9.46
CA HIS A 9 7.96 -11.44 10.71
C HIS A 9 8.68 -12.79 10.73
N ASN A 10 8.42 -13.68 9.76
CA ASN A 10 9.02 -14.99 9.74
C ASN A 10 10.42 -14.95 9.10
N GLN A 11 11.45 -15.00 9.94
CA GLN A 11 12.86 -14.99 9.52
C GLN A 11 13.30 -16.30 8.84
N THR A 12 12.55 -17.40 9.00
CA THR A 12 12.89 -18.69 8.37
C THR A 12 12.42 -18.76 6.91
N LEU A 13 11.61 -17.80 6.46
CA LEU A 13 11.10 -17.73 5.10
C LEU A 13 11.81 -16.63 4.31
N ASN A 14 12.41 -17.00 3.18
CA ASN A 14 12.95 -16.00 2.26
C ASN A 14 11.84 -15.40 1.39
N LEU A 15 11.26 -14.30 1.87
CA LEU A 15 10.18 -13.59 1.19
C LEU A 15 10.63 -12.72 0.02
N GLU A 16 11.92 -12.45 -0.14
CA GLU A 16 12.44 -11.51 -1.12
C GLU A 16 11.98 -11.84 -2.55
N LYS A 17 11.90 -13.13 -2.88
CA LYS A 17 11.42 -13.62 -4.18
C LYS A 17 9.94 -13.36 -4.43
N TYR A 18 9.12 -13.24 -3.38
CA TYR A 18 7.66 -13.11 -3.47
C TYR A 18 7.16 -11.69 -3.19
N LEU A 19 8.06 -10.75 -2.86
CA LEU A 19 7.69 -9.37 -2.56
C LEU A 19 6.93 -8.70 -3.70
N HIS A 20 7.27 -9.01 -4.94
CA HIS A 20 6.65 -8.40 -6.12
C HIS A 20 5.16 -8.76 -6.27
N ASP A 21 4.71 -9.88 -5.69
CA ASP A 21 3.29 -10.28 -5.69
C ASP A 21 2.55 -9.76 -4.45
N ILE A 22 3.25 -9.69 -3.32
CA ILE A 22 2.68 -9.20 -2.05
C ILE A 22 2.48 -7.69 -2.10
N ILE A 23 3.47 -6.94 -2.60
CA ILE A 23 3.47 -5.48 -2.62
C ILE A 23 2.23 -4.89 -3.33
N PRO A 24 1.84 -5.32 -4.55
CA PRO A 24 0.66 -4.80 -5.24
C PRO A 24 -0.65 -5.03 -4.47
N SER A 25 -0.73 -6.15 -3.75
CA SER A 25 -1.89 -6.46 -2.90
C SER A 25 -1.99 -5.50 -1.71
N VAL A 26 -0.85 -5.20 -1.08
CA VAL A 26 -0.78 -4.21 0.01
C VAL A 26 -1.04 -2.80 -0.50
N ASP A 27 -0.48 -2.42 -1.65
CA ASP A 27 -0.71 -1.13 -2.30
C ASP A 27 -2.20 -0.90 -2.56
N THR A 28 -2.89 -1.90 -3.10
CA THR A 28 -4.34 -1.82 -3.37
C THR A 28 -5.12 -1.57 -2.07
N CYS A 29 -4.76 -2.23 -0.97
CA CYS A 29 -5.37 -1.98 0.34
C CYS A 29 -5.12 -0.56 0.88
N ILE A 30 -4.07 0.13 0.42
CA ILE A 30 -3.74 1.50 0.85
C ILE A 30 -4.42 2.53 -0.04
N VAL A 31 -4.29 2.41 -1.38
CA VAL A 31 -4.65 3.48 -2.33
C VAL A 31 -5.90 3.21 -3.16
N SER A 32 -6.52 2.03 -3.11
CA SER A 32 -7.73 1.76 -3.89
C SER A 32 -8.86 2.73 -3.54
N LYS A 33 -9.61 3.19 -4.55
CA LYS A 33 -10.81 4.01 -4.39
C LYS A 33 -11.99 3.21 -3.81
N GLN A 34 -12.01 1.90 -4.05
CA GLN A 34 -13.07 1.00 -3.57
C GLN A 34 -12.46 -0.23 -2.89
N LEU A 35 -12.71 -0.37 -1.59
CA LEU A 35 -12.27 -1.52 -0.76
C LEU A 35 -13.45 -2.32 -0.21
N CYS A 36 -14.65 -1.77 -0.30
CA CYS A 36 -15.88 -2.29 0.26
C CYS A 36 -17.05 -1.90 -0.66
N VAL A 37 -18.20 -2.52 -0.43
CA VAL A 37 -19.40 -2.28 -1.24
C VAL A 37 -19.90 -0.85 -1.03
N ARG A 38 -19.75 -0.30 0.19
CA ARG A 38 -20.17 1.06 0.53
C ARG A 38 -19.06 1.81 1.27
N PRO A 39 -18.17 2.52 0.56
CA PRO A 39 -17.02 3.22 1.16
C PRO A 39 -17.40 4.31 2.15
N GLU A 40 -18.59 4.90 2.03
CA GLU A 40 -19.05 5.97 2.93
C GLU A 40 -19.53 5.46 4.30
N SER A 41 -20.04 4.23 4.37
CA SER A 41 -20.57 3.65 5.61
C SER A 41 -19.64 2.62 6.26
N ASP A 42 -18.81 1.94 5.47
CA ASP A 42 -17.99 0.84 5.95
C ASP A 42 -16.64 1.32 6.47
N ASN A 43 -16.26 0.88 7.67
CA ASN A 43 -14.99 1.23 8.30
C ASN A 43 -13.79 0.54 7.63
N HIS A 44 -13.32 1.12 6.54
CA HIS A 44 -12.16 0.65 5.78
C HIS A 44 -10.86 1.37 6.17
N TRP A 45 -10.94 2.45 6.97
CA TRP A 45 -9.78 3.21 7.46
C TRP A 45 -8.84 2.36 8.32
N GLY A 46 -9.38 1.48 9.17
CA GLY A 46 -8.57 0.56 9.96
C GLY A 46 -7.77 -0.43 9.10
N LEU A 47 -8.32 -0.86 7.96
CA LEU A 47 -7.60 -1.69 6.99
C LEU A 47 -6.48 -0.90 6.31
N ARG A 48 -6.76 0.34 5.89
CA ARG A 48 -5.76 1.22 5.27
C ARG A 48 -4.59 1.50 6.20
N ASP A 49 -4.84 1.87 7.47
CA ASP A 49 -3.77 2.11 8.46
C ASP A 49 -2.93 0.85 8.70
N PHE A 50 -3.57 -0.30 8.85
CA PHE A 50 -2.86 -1.57 9.02
C PHE A 50 -2.01 -1.93 7.80
N ALA A 51 -2.54 -1.73 6.59
CA ALA A 51 -1.82 -1.98 5.34
C ALA A 51 -0.62 -1.03 5.19
N ALA A 52 -0.78 0.26 5.49
CA ALA A 52 0.29 1.25 5.45
C ALA A 52 1.44 0.89 6.40
N ARG A 53 1.12 0.47 7.64
CA ARG A 53 2.14 -0.01 8.60
C ARG A 53 2.87 -1.25 8.09
N SER A 54 2.16 -2.15 7.42
CA SER A 54 2.75 -3.35 6.82
C SER A 54 3.70 -2.98 5.66
N MET A 55 3.31 -2.02 4.81
CA MET A 55 4.17 -1.52 3.74
C MET A 55 5.42 -0.82 4.28
N ALA A 56 5.29 -0.02 5.35
CA ALA A 56 6.43 0.60 5.99
C ALA A 56 7.44 -0.44 6.51
N GLN A 57 6.97 -1.58 7.02
CA GLN A 57 7.83 -2.70 7.41
C GLN A 57 8.51 -3.34 6.21
N VAL A 58 7.80 -3.51 5.08
CA VAL A 58 8.39 -4.01 3.83
C VAL A 58 9.54 -3.09 3.37
N CYS A 59 9.28 -1.79 3.29
CA CYS A 59 10.30 -0.81 2.89
C CYS A 59 11.51 -0.79 3.82
N ARG A 60 11.33 -1.00 5.13
CA ARG A 60 12.46 -1.03 6.09
C ARG A 60 13.30 -2.30 5.99
N ASN A 61 12.64 -3.45 5.86
CA ASN A 61 13.31 -4.74 6.00
C ASN A 61 13.87 -5.28 4.68
N PHE A 62 13.28 -4.88 3.55
CA PHE A 62 13.59 -5.46 2.25
C PHE A 62 14.14 -4.46 1.24
N THR A 63 14.32 -3.18 1.58
CA THR A 63 14.98 -2.25 0.65
C THR A 63 16.46 -2.58 0.52
N SER A 64 16.89 -2.86 -0.70
CA SER A 64 18.29 -3.03 -1.07
C SER A 64 18.58 -2.26 -2.35
N SER A 65 19.86 -1.96 -2.60
CA SER A 65 20.33 -1.27 -3.81
C SER A 65 19.89 -1.97 -5.11
N SER A 66 19.61 -3.27 -5.05
CA SER A 66 19.17 -4.09 -6.18
C SER A 66 17.67 -4.00 -6.49
N ASN A 67 16.80 -3.81 -5.49
CA ASN A 67 15.35 -3.97 -5.65
C ASN A 67 14.55 -2.66 -5.60
N ASN A 68 15.16 -1.55 -5.15
CA ASN A 68 14.62 -0.19 -5.22
C ASN A 68 13.14 -0.05 -4.76
N ILE A 69 12.71 -0.89 -3.81
CA ILE A 69 11.31 -0.98 -3.37
C ILE A 69 10.84 0.37 -2.83
N GLN A 70 11.61 0.99 -1.94
CA GLN A 70 11.27 2.30 -1.38
C GLN A 70 11.01 3.34 -2.47
N THR A 71 11.91 3.47 -3.46
CA THR A 71 11.75 4.43 -4.57
C THR A 71 10.48 4.15 -5.37
N ARG A 72 10.17 2.88 -5.65
CA ARG A 72 8.94 2.48 -6.35
C ARG A 72 7.70 2.87 -5.54
N MET A 73 7.66 2.53 -4.25
CA MET A 73 6.52 2.82 -3.38
C MET A 73 6.29 4.31 -3.20
N THR A 74 7.35 5.09 -3.00
CA THR A 74 7.27 6.55 -2.94
C THR A 74 6.62 7.12 -4.20
N ARG A 75 7.03 6.69 -5.40
CA ARG A 75 6.41 7.15 -6.65
C ARG A 75 4.93 6.79 -6.74
N VAL A 76 4.56 5.56 -6.36
CA VAL A 76 3.15 5.11 -6.39
C VAL A 76 2.30 5.96 -5.44
N PHE A 77 2.73 6.16 -4.21
CA PHE A 77 1.99 6.95 -3.23
C PHE A 77 1.97 8.45 -3.54
N SER A 78 3.08 9.02 -4.02
CA SER A 78 3.10 10.41 -4.50
C SER A 78 2.12 10.61 -5.66
N LYS A 79 2.10 9.68 -6.63
CA LYS A 79 1.16 9.74 -7.74
C LYS A 79 -0.29 9.63 -7.26
N ALA A 80 -0.59 8.71 -6.35
CA ALA A 80 -1.92 8.55 -5.78
C ALA A 80 -2.38 9.83 -5.07
N LEU A 81 -1.50 10.43 -4.27
CA LEU A 81 -1.76 11.69 -3.56
C LEU A 81 -2.08 12.83 -4.54
N MET A 82 -1.27 13.00 -5.59
CA MET A 82 -1.48 14.03 -6.60
C MET A 82 -2.73 13.77 -7.47
N SER A 83 -3.05 12.51 -7.76
CA SER A 83 -4.25 12.17 -8.54
C SER A 83 -5.54 12.50 -7.80
N ASN A 84 -5.56 12.35 -6.48
CA ASN A 84 -6.72 12.74 -5.68
C ASN A 84 -6.93 14.26 -5.72
N THR A 85 -5.85 15.04 -5.80
CA THR A 85 -5.91 16.50 -5.97
C THR A 85 -6.45 16.92 -7.33
N ALA A 86 -6.20 16.14 -8.39
CA ALA A 86 -6.69 16.43 -9.73
C ALA A 86 -8.18 16.10 -9.90
N ASP A 87 -8.66 15.02 -9.27
CA ASP A 87 -10.09 14.67 -9.28
C ASP A 87 -10.92 15.69 -8.47
N ASP A 88 -10.41 16.20 -7.34
CA ASP A 88 -11.06 17.25 -6.54
C ASP A 88 -11.12 18.61 -7.28
N MET A 89 -10.11 18.96 -8.08
CA MET A 89 -10.08 20.21 -8.87
C MET A 89 -11.12 20.22 -10.00
N SER A 90 -11.58 19.04 -10.47
CA SER A 90 -12.65 18.93 -11.48
C SER A 90 -14.06 19.13 -10.90
N LEU A 91 -14.23 18.98 -9.59
CA LEU A 91 -15.50 19.22 -8.89
C LEU A 91 -15.61 20.64 -8.36
N ALA A 92 -14.50 21.37 -8.21
CA ALA A 92 -14.51 22.77 -7.80
C ALA A 92 -14.82 23.76 -8.96
N SER A 93 -15.00 23.26 -10.19
CA SER A 93 -15.31 24.05 -11.39
C SER A 93 -16.72 23.83 -11.95
N VAL A 94 -17.62 23.18 -11.19
CA VAL A 94 -19.04 23.01 -11.54
C VAL A 94 -19.94 23.69 -10.52
#